data_AF-A0A9E2V453-F1
#
_entry.id   AF-A0A9E2V453-F1
#
_cell.length_a   1.000
_cell.length_b   1.000
_cell.length_c   1.000
_cell.angle_alpha   90.00
_cell.angle_beta   90.00
_cell.angle_gamma   90.00
#
_symmetry.space_group_name_H-M   'P 1'
#
loop_
_entity.id
_entity.type
_entity.pdbx_description
1 polymer ?
#
loop_
_entity_poly.entity_id
_entity_poly.type
_entity_poly.pdbx_seq_one_letter_code
_entity_poly.pdbx_strand_id
1 'polypeptide(L)' 'LRAMAELGPEPQKASDVAALLDRESTQLGPTRAELIEMGLLYTPQHGYAAFTVPHFDRFMVRAMPELVVPALRARRTRR' A
#
# COMPACT_ATOMS: atom_id res chain seq x y z
N LEU A 1 -0.74 -0.27 -3.37
CA LEU A 1 -0.89 -1.55 -4.11
C LEU A 1 0.41 -2.00 -4.77
N ARG A 2 1.09 -1.21 -5.62
CA ARG A 2 2.34 -1.68 -6.25
C ARG A 2 3.49 -1.95 -5.28
N ALA A 3 3.72 -1.07 -4.31
CA ALA A 3 4.71 -1.30 -3.25
C ALA A 3 4.38 -2.55 -2.40
N MET A 4 3.09 -2.79 -2.18
CA MET A 4 2.62 -4.01 -1.52
C MET A 4 3.01 -5.26 -2.32
N ALA A 5 2.78 -5.24 -3.63
CA ALA A 5 3.15 -6.36 -4.51
C ALA A 5 4.66 -6.64 -4.55
N GLU A 6 5.51 -5.64 -4.29
CA GLU A 6 6.97 -5.82 -4.21
C GLU A 6 7.39 -6.68 -3.02
N LEU A 7 6.62 -6.62 -1.91
CA LEU A 7 6.87 -7.41 -0.71
C LEU A 7 6.38 -8.87 -0.84
N GLY A 8 5.67 -9.20 -1.92
CA GLY A 8 5.16 -10.54 -2.18
C GLY A 8 3.73 -10.80 -1.68
N PRO A 9 3.30 -12.07 -1.63
CA PRO A 9 1.89 -12.44 -1.43
C PRO A 9 1.44 -12.46 0.03
N GLU A 10 2.36 -12.48 0.98
CA GLU A 10 2.05 -12.55 2.40
C GLU A 10 1.42 -11.25 2.92
N PRO A 11 0.71 -11.29 4.06
CA PRO A 11 0.27 -10.07 4.75
C PRO A 11 1.45 -9.16 5.08
N GLN A 12 1.32 -7.89 4.71
CA GLN A 12 2.43 -6.94 4.79
C GLN A 12 2.22 -5.97 5.93
N LYS A 13 3.29 -5.72 6.66
CA LYS A 13 3.32 -4.71 7.70
C LYS A 13 3.29 -3.33 7.07
N ALA A 14 2.45 -2.44 7.60
CA ALA A 14 2.30 -1.09 7.07
C ALA A 14 3.61 -0.27 7.10
N SER A 15 4.50 -0.55 8.05
CA SER A 15 5.83 0.07 8.11
C SER A 15 6.70 -0.29 6.90
N ASP A 16 6.63 -1.54 6.45
CA ASP A 16 7.53 -2.07 5.43
C ASP A 16 7.10 -1.56 4.04
N VAL A 17 5.78 -1.48 3.83
CA VAL A 17 5.19 -0.81 2.66
C VAL A 17 5.57 0.68 2.64
N ALA A 18 5.60 1.33 3.80
CA ALA A 18 5.95 2.74 3.92
C ALA A 18 7.44 2.99 3.64
N ALA A 19 8.31 2.09 4.09
CA ALA A 19 9.75 2.15 3.81
C ALA A 19 10.03 2.08 2.29
N LEU A 20 9.33 1.23 1.53
CA LEU A 20 9.44 1.18 0.07
C LEU A 20 8.99 2.45 -0.65
N LEU A 21 8.13 3.24 -0.01
CA LEU A 21 7.60 4.49 -0.55
C LEU A 21 8.33 5.72 -0.04
N ASP A 22 9.36 5.55 0.81
CA ASP A 22 10.04 6.63 1.53
C ASP A 22 9.04 7.54 2.29
N ARG A 23 8.11 6.90 3.01
CA ARG A 23 7.03 7.56 3.78
C ARG A 23 6.95 7.03 5.20
N GLU A 24 6.29 7.80 6.04
CA GLU A 24 5.81 7.33 7.34
C GLU A 24 4.53 6.50 7.18
N SER A 25 4.43 5.40 7.94
CA SER A 25 3.24 4.52 7.93
C SER A 25 1.94 5.25 8.26
N THR A 26 2.00 6.32 9.06
CA THR A 26 0.86 7.18 9.41
C THR A 26 0.33 7.96 8.21
N GLN A 27 1.19 8.34 7.25
CA GLN A 27 0.80 9.05 6.04
C GLN A 27 0.01 8.15 5.08
N LEU A 28 0.22 6.83 5.15
CA LEU A 28 -0.46 5.85 4.31
C LEU A 28 -1.77 5.34 4.93
N GLY A 29 -2.05 5.70 6.19
CA GLY A 29 -3.24 5.26 6.93
C GLY A 29 -4.56 5.51 6.19
N PRO A 30 -4.84 6.76 5.73
CA PRO A 30 -6.07 7.07 5.00
C PRO A 30 -6.22 6.27 3.70
N THR A 31 -5.17 6.19 2.88
CA THR A 31 -5.20 5.42 1.63
C THR A 31 -5.39 3.93 1.89
N ARG A 32 -4.78 3.38 2.96
CA ARG A 32 -5.00 1.99 3.36
C ARG A 32 -6.46 1.75 3.74
N ALA A 33 -7.08 2.65 4.51
CA ALA A 33 -8.48 2.54 4.90
C ALA A 33 -9.41 2.56 3.68
N GLU A 34 -9.17 3.48 2.74
CA GLU A 34 -9.93 3.57 1.48
C GLU A 34 -9.81 2.29 0.63
N LEU A 35 -8.61 1.73 0.51
CA LEU A 35 -8.40 0.45 -0.19
C LEU A 35 -9.10 -0.74 0.49
N ILE A 36 -9.24 -0.71 1.81
CA ILE A 36 -10.02 -1.72 2.56
C ILE A 36 -11.51 -1.53 2.32
N GLU A 37 -11.99 -0.28 2.36
CA GLU A 37 -13.40 0.06 2.09
C GLU A 37 -13.82 -0.36 0.67
N MET A 38 -12.94 -0.17 -0.32
CA MET A 38 -13.14 -0.65 -1.69
C MET A 38 -13.04 -2.18 -1.84
N GLY A 39 -12.72 -2.92 -0.77
CA GLY A 39 -12.61 -4.38 -0.79
C GLY A 39 -11.37 -4.92 -1.50
N LEU A 40 -10.35 -4.08 -1.75
CA LEU A 40 -9.09 -4.51 -2.37
C LEU A 40 -8.11 -5.10 -1.36
N LEU A 41 -8.18 -4.62 -0.12
CA LEU A 41 -7.34 -5.06 0.99
C LEU A 41 -8.20 -5.52 2.18
N TYR A 42 -7.64 -6.36 3.02
CA TYR A 42 -8.17 -6.65 4.35
C TYR A 42 -7.04 -6.62 5.40
N THR A 43 -7.41 -6.51 6.67
CA THR A 43 -6.46 -6.44 7.81
C THR A 43 -6.53 -7.76 8.59
N PRO A 44 -5.59 -8.71 8.40
CA PRO A 44 -5.59 -9.95 9.16
C PRO A 44 -5.16 -9.74 10.62
N GLN A 45 -4.33 -8.74 10.88
CA GLN A 45 -3.80 -8.39 12.21
C GLN A 45 -3.54 -6.88 12.27
N HIS A 46 -3.52 -6.30 13.47
CA HIS A 46 -3.32 -4.87 13.65
C HIS A 46 -2.00 -4.40 13.01
N GLY A 47 -2.10 -3.41 12.10
CA GLY A 47 -0.94 -2.86 11.38
C GLY A 47 -0.51 -3.64 10.15
N TYR A 48 -1.23 -4.70 9.76
CA TYR A 48 -0.98 -5.48 8.55
C TYR A 48 -2.07 -5.23 7.49
N ALA A 49 -1.73 -5.44 6.22
CA ALA A 49 -2.69 -5.47 5.13
C ALA A 49 -2.34 -6.58 4.14
N ALA A 50 -3.36 -7.25 3.61
CA ALA A 50 -3.23 -8.30 2.60
C ALA A 50 -4.25 -8.08 1.48
N PHE A 51 -3.93 -8.54 0.27
CA PHE A 51 -4.87 -8.49 -0.85
C PHE A 51 -6.05 -9.44 -0.64
N THR A 52 -7.26 -9.01 -0.97
CA THR A 52 -8.45 -9.87 -0.97
C THR A 52 -8.47 -10.83 -2.15
N VAL A 53 -7.85 -10.43 -3.27
CA VAL A 53 -7.78 -11.21 -4.51
C VAL A 53 -6.54 -12.11 -4.50
N PRO A 54 -6.67 -13.42 -4.74
CA PRO A 54 -5.53 -14.32 -4.84
C PRO A 54 -4.56 -13.92 -5.96
N HIS A 55 -3.25 -14.02 -5.68
CA HIS A 55 -2.16 -13.71 -6.63
C HIS A 55 -2.18 -12.28 -7.20
N PHE A 56 -2.84 -11.35 -6.51
CA PHE A 56 -2.97 -9.98 -6.98
C PHE A 56 -1.63 -9.23 -6.97
N ASP A 57 -0.69 -9.62 -6.11
CA ASP A 57 0.71 -9.19 -6.14
C ASP A 57 1.33 -9.41 -7.53
N ARG A 58 1.21 -10.63 -8.08
CA ARG A 58 1.74 -10.97 -9.41
C ARG A 58 1.06 -10.17 -10.51
N PHE A 59 -0.25 -9.99 -10.40
CA PHE A 59 -1.00 -9.13 -11.32
C PHE A 59 -0.46 -7.69 -11.29
N MET A 60 -0.23 -7.14 -10.10
CA MET A 60 0.28 -5.78 -9.93
C MET A 60 1.69 -5.62 -10.50
N VAL A 61 2.59 -6.59 -10.30
CA VAL A 61 3.92 -6.57 -10.91
C VAL A 61 3.83 -6.59 -12.44
N ARG A 62 2.94 -7.39 -13.02
CA ARG A 62 2.75 -7.42 -14.48
C ARG A 62 2.12 -6.14 -15.02
N ALA A 63 1.09 -5.62 -14.34
CA ALA A 63 0.32 -4.46 -14.79
C ALA A 63 1.05 -3.14 -14.54
N MET A 64 1.89 -3.08 -13.51
CA MET A 64 2.75 -1.96 -13.16
C MET A 64 4.18 -2.48 -12.94
N PRO A 65 4.97 -2.71 -14.00
CA PRO A 65 6.31 -3.31 -13.88
C PRO A 65 7.23 -2.53 -12.93
N GLU A 66 7.22 -1.21 -13.04
CA GLU A 66 8.08 -0.33 -12.25
C GLU A 66 7.36 0.20 -11.01
N LEU A 67 8.06 0.19 -9.87
CA LEU A 67 7.62 0.89 -8.67
C LEU A 67 8.01 2.37 -8.78
N VAL A 68 7.06 3.20 -9.22
CA VAL A 68 7.24 4.66 -9.24
C VAL A 68 6.73 5.25 -7.94
N VAL A 69 7.65 5.80 -7.12
CA VAL A 69 7.30 6.53 -5.90
C VAL A 69 7.08 8.00 -6.25
N PRO A 70 5.83 8.52 -6.19
CA PRO A 70 5.58 9.92 -6.51
C PRO A 70 6.20 10.84 -5.45
N ALA A 71 6.58 12.06 -5.85
CA ALA A 71 7.08 13.06 -4.92
C ALA A 71 6.07 13.35 -3.80
N LEU A 72 6.58 13.64 -2.60
CA LEU A 72 5.78 14.09 -1.47
C LEU A 72 5.03 15.38 -1.84
N ARG A 73 3.72 15.29 -2.05
CA ARG A 73 2.89 16.48 -2.21
C ARG A 73 2.77 17.16 -0.85
N ALA A 74 3.38 18.33 -0.70
CA ALA A 74 3.19 19.15 0.49
C ALA A 74 1.69 19.43 0.67
N ARG A 75 1.15 19.10 1.84
CA ARG A 75 -0.23 19.40 2.18
C ARG A 75 -0.36 20.93 2.17
N ARG A 76 -1.07 21.50 1.18
CA ARG A 76 -1.43 22.92 1.21
C ARG A 76 -2.21 23.13 2.51
N THR A 77 -1.61 23.84 3.46
CA THR A 77 -2.30 24.31 4.65
C THR A 77 -3.42 25.20 4.16
N ARG A 78 -4.67 24.71 4.24
CA ARG A 78 -5.84 25.57 4.11
C ARG A 78 -5.85 26.42 5.39
N ARG A 79 -5.40 27.67 5.28
CA ARG A 79 -5.69 28.72 6.27
C ARG A 79 -7.16 29.07 6.18
#